data_AF-W7B9V9-F1
#
_entry.id   AF-W7B9V9-F1
#
_cell.length_a   1.000
_cell.length_b   1.000
_cell.length_c   1.000
_cell.angle_alpha   90.00
_cell.angle_beta   90.00
_cell.angle_gamma   90.00
#
_symmetry.space_group_name_H-M   'P 1'
#
loop_
_entity.id
_entity.type
_entity.pdbx_description
1 polymer ?
#
loop_
_entity_poly.entity_id
_entity_poly.type
_entity_poly.pdbx_seq_one_letter_code
_entity_poly.pdbx_strand_id
1 'polypeptide(L)'
;FRCKSTDECGCRKLGYLEGDRYVVVMFYGASGLTSVDVGSWDTSNVTDMTRMFSDARGLTSVDVGSWDTSKVTSMTYMFANATSLDTLKLGAKFRFKGSTGLMEKNATPYTGKWKNTQDEAALYGSTAEFVTGYDGLKPGTYIREKLK
;
A
#
# COMPACT_ATOMS: atom_id res chain seq x y z
N PHE A 1 -7.42 17.34 -8.45
CA PHE A 1 -8.35 16.31 -7.94
C PHE A 1 -9.61 16.21 -8.81
N ARG A 2 -9.76 15.17 -9.65
CA ARG A 2 -11.07 14.72 -10.16
C ARG A 2 -11.01 13.21 -10.44
N CYS A 3 -11.34 12.41 -9.43
CA CYS A 3 -11.94 11.10 -9.68
C CYS A 3 -13.41 11.37 -10.04
N LYS A 4 -13.87 10.92 -11.22
CA LYS A 4 -15.17 11.31 -11.80
C LYS A 4 -16.37 10.48 -11.35
N SER A 5 -16.20 9.35 -10.66
CA SER A 5 -17.34 8.64 -10.07
C SER A 5 -16.87 7.61 -9.04
N THR A 6 -17.52 7.59 -7.89
CA THR A 6 -17.40 6.56 -6.84
C THR A 6 -18.28 5.34 -7.13
N ASP A 7 -19.06 5.41 -8.20
CA ASP A 7 -20.18 4.50 -8.44
C ASP A 7 -19.79 3.30 -9.31
N GLU A 8 -18.57 3.30 -9.88
CA GLU A 8 -18.04 2.16 -10.67
C GLU A 8 -17.14 1.21 -9.85
N CYS A 9 -16.70 1.60 -8.64
CA CYS A 9 -15.72 0.84 -7.83
C CYS A 9 -16.21 0.40 -6.44
N GLY A 10 -17.49 0.55 -6.09
CA GLY A 10 -18.02 0.10 -4.79
C GLY A 10 -17.40 0.80 -3.56
N CYS A 11 -16.81 1.97 -3.72
CA CYS A 11 -16.15 2.70 -2.63
C CYS A 11 -17.17 3.58 -1.88
N ARG A 12 -17.46 3.27 -0.61
CA ARG A 12 -18.22 4.19 0.25
C ARG A 12 -17.32 5.35 0.66
N LYS A 13 -17.65 6.56 0.22
CA LYS A 13 -16.95 7.79 0.57
C LYS A 13 -17.20 8.13 2.05
N LEU A 14 -16.17 8.05 2.89
CA LEU A 14 -16.18 8.58 4.27
C LEU A 14 -14.90 9.41 4.51
N GLY A 15 -14.85 10.61 3.93
CA GLY A 15 -13.78 11.58 4.17
C GLY A 15 -13.96 12.87 3.36
N TYR A 16 -14.00 14.02 4.05
CA TYR A 16 -14.08 15.37 3.48
C TYR A 16 -12.68 15.88 3.08
N LEU A 17 -12.57 16.52 1.91
CA LEU A 17 -11.39 17.28 1.49
C LEU A 17 -11.65 18.76 1.77
N GLU A 18 -11.28 19.24 2.96
CA GLU A 18 -11.07 20.67 3.19
C GLU A 18 -9.60 20.89 3.57
N GLY A 19 -8.87 21.59 2.70
CA GLY A 19 -7.49 22.07 2.89
C GLY A 19 -6.42 21.00 3.06
N ASP A 20 -5.79 20.54 1.97
CA ASP A 20 -4.46 19.89 1.82
C ASP A 20 -3.89 18.95 2.92
N ARG A 21 -4.69 18.46 3.89
CA ARG A 21 -4.20 17.86 5.14
C ARG A 21 -4.80 16.51 5.54
N TYR A 22 -5.61 15.85 4.71
CA TYR A 22 -6.26 14.60 5.12
C TYR A 22 -6.38 13.58 3.98
N VAL A 23 -5.83 12.37 4.17
CA VAL A 23 -6.33 11.19 3.44
C VAL A 23 -6.70 10.10 4.43
N VAL A 24 -7.86 10.30 5.05
CA VAL A 24 -8.50 9.30 5.90
C VAL A 24 -9.51 8.56 5.02
N VAL A 25 -9.21 7.31 4.70
CA VAL A 25 -10.16 6.27 4.25
C VAL A 25 -10.78 6.51 2.85
N MET A 26 -10.05 6.11 1.79
CA MET A 26 -10.53 6.26 0.40
C MET A 26 -10.99 4.94 -0.26
N PHE A 27 -10.29 3.81 -0.02
CA PHE A 27 -10.63 2.50 -0.60
C PHE A 27 -11.04 1.49 0.48
N TYR A 28 -11.61 1.99 1.57
CA TYR A 28 -12.06 1.14 2.66
C TYR A 28 -13.21 0.24 2.24
N GLY A 29 -13.04 -1.07 2.48
CA GLY A 29 -14.04 -2.08 2.13
C GLY A 29 -14.26 -2.26 0.63
N ALA A 30 -13.34 -1.75 -0.22
CA ALA A 30 -13.41 -1.92 -1.67
C ALA A 30 -13.05 -3.35 -2.08
N SER A 31 -13.91 -4.31 -1.73
CA SER A 31 -13.65 -5.74 -1.90
C SER A 31 -13.54 -6.18 -3.36
N GLY A 32 -14.15 -5.45 -4.29
CA GLY A 32 -14.04 -5.67 -5.75
C GLY A 32 -12.85 -4.97 -6.42
N LEU A 33 -12.10 -4.13 -5.70
CA LEU A 33 -10.95 -3.42 -6.25
C LEU A 33 -9.78 -4.39 -6.37
N THR A 34 -9.35 -4.71 -7.59
CA THR A 34 -8.24 -5.64 -7.86
C THR A 34 -6.91 -4.93 -8.06
N SER A 35 -6.94 -3.76 -8.69
CA SER A 35 -5.80 -2.88 -8.89
C SER A 35 -6.27 -1.43 -8.84
N VAL A 36 -5.36 -0.51 -8.52
CA VAL A 36 -5.66 0.91 -8.46
C VAL A 36 -4.44 1.70 -8.92
N ASP A 37 -4.67 2.62 -9.86
CA ASP A 37 -3.67 3.58 -10.27
C ASP A 37 -3.76 4.83 -9.39
N VAL A 38 -2.82 4.93 -8.46
CA VAL A 38 -2.61 6.09 -7.58
C VAL A 38 -1.26 6.76 -7.84
N GLY A 39 -0.60 6.42 -8.95
CA GLY A 39 0.75 6.87 -9.28
C GLY A 39 0.81 8.35 -9.67
N SER A 40 -0.30 8.96 -10.06
CA SER A 40 -0.37 10.39 -10.40
C SER A 40 -0.67 11.30 -9.21
N TRP A 41 -0.84 10.75 -8.01
CA TRP A 41 -1.24 11.53 -6.86
C TRP A 41 -0.06 12.28 -6.25
N ASP A 42 -0.24 13.58 -6.01
CA ASP A 42 0.68 14.35 -5.20
C ASP A 42 0.37 14.11 -3.72
N THR A 43 1.21 13.29 -3.06
CA THR A 43 1.08 13.00 -1.63
C THR A 43 2.03 13.83 -0.77
N SER A 44 2.75 14.80 -1.33
CA SER A 44 3.83 15.53 -0.65
C SER A 44 3.39 16.39 0.54
N ASN A 45 2.09 16.63 0.67
CA ASN A 45 1.48 17.34 1.81
C ASN A 45 0.59 16.45 2.68
N VAL A 46 0.41 15.18 2.32
CA VAL A 46 -0.44 14.25 3.07
C VAL A 46 0.25 13.90 4.39
N THR A 47 -0.48 14.09 5.49
CA THR A 47 0.01 13.79 6.85
C THR A 47 -0.59 12.51 7.43
N ASP A 48 -1.73 12.03 6.93
CA ASP A 48 -2.41 10.84 7.43
C ASP A 48 -2.89 9.97 6.26
N MET A 49 -2.57 8.67 6.30
CA MET A 49 -2.96 7.63 5.34
C MET A 49 -3.61 6.41 6.03
N THR A 50 -4.14 6.62 7.24
CA THR A 50 -4.76 5.58 8.07
C THR A 50 -5.90 4.87 7.31
N ARG A 51 -5.90 3.53 7.35
CA ARG A 51 -6.94 2.64 6.76
C ARG A 51 -7.22 2.82 5.26
N MET A 52 -6.32 3.42 4.49
CA MET A 52 -6.58 3.79 3.09
C MET A 52 -7.04 2.63 2.19
N PHE A 53 -6.47 1.43 2.35
CA PHE A 53 -6.82 0.20 1.62
C PHE A 53 -7.33 -0.90 2.57
N SER A 54 -7.82 -0.52 3.76
CA SER A 54 -8.33 -1.51 4.71
C SER A 54 -9.58 -2.19 4.16
N ASP A 55 -9.71 -3.50 4.36
CA ASP A 55 -10.78 -4.36 3.83
C ASP A 55 -10.89 -4.40 2.29
N ALA A 56 -9.88 -3.92 1.55
CA ALA A 56 -9.78 -4.10 0.10
C ALA A 56 -9.34 -5.55 -0.23
N ARG A 57 -10.19 -6.52 0.08
CA ARG A 57 -9.87 -7.97 0.02
C ARG A 57 -9.50 -8.45 -1.38
N GLY A 58 -10.02 -7.82 -2.43
CA GLY A 58 -9.71 -8.13 -3.82
C GLY A 58 -8.40 -7.52 -4.32
N LEU A 59 -7.79 -6.59 -3.58
CA LEU A 59 -6.64 -5.82 -4.04
C LEU A 59 -5.41 -6.73 -4.15
N THR A 60 -4.89 -6.93 -5.35
CA THR A 60 -3.74 -7.80 -5.61
C THR A 60 -2.45 -7.00 -5.80
N SER A 61 -2.57 -5.78 -6.32
CA SER A 61 -1.44 -4.89 -6.61
C SER A 61 -1.78 -3.42 -6.36
N VAL A 62 -0.81 -2.67 -5.83
CA VAL A 62 -0.90 -1.20 -5.76
C VAL A 62 0.45 -0.56 -6.11
N ASP A 63 0.38 0.50 -6.92
CA ASP A 63 1.54 1.32 -7.31
C ASP A 63 1.56 2.62 -6.51
N VAL A 64 2.45 2.69 -5.51
CA VAL A 64 2.73 3.89 -4.70
C VAL A 64 4.14 4.42 -4.98
N GLY A 65 4.69 4.13 -6.16
CA GLY A 65 6.06 4.47 -6.53
C GLY A 65 6.34 5.98 -6.60
N SER A 66 5.32 6.80 -6.79
CA SER A 66 5.42 8.26 -6.82
C SER A 66 5.14 8.93 -5.47
N TRP A 67 4.68 8.17 -4.47
CA TRP A 67 4.24 8.74 -3.22
C TRP A 67 5.43 9.25 -2.40
N ASP A 68 5.34 10.51 -2.01
CA ASP A 68 6.19 11.11 -1.00
C ASP A 68 5.48 10.99 0.35
N THR A 69 5.99 10.14 1.24
CA THR A 69 5.40 9.91 2.57
C THR A 69 6.23 10.55 3.68
N SER A 70 7.11 11.50 3.33
CA SER A 70 7.99 12.19 4.27
C SER A 70 7.23 12.96 5.36
N LYS A 71 6.04 13.49 5.04
CA LYS A 71 5.16 14.20 6.00
C LYS A 71 4.10 13.32 6.64
N VAL A 72 3.97 12.06 6.22
CA VAL A 72 2.98 11.14 6.77
C VAL A 72 3.40 10.74 8.19
N THR A 73 2.49 10.91 9.14
CA THR A 73 2.68 10.56 10.55
C THR A 73 2.07 9.20 10.88
N SER A 74 1.02 8.77 10.18
CA SER A 74 0.35 7.48 10.38
C SER A 74 -0.06 6.82 9.07
N MET A 75 0.26 5.52 8.94
CA MET A 75 -0.34 4.60 7.97
C MET A 75 -1.05 3.44 8.69
N THR A 76 -1.55 3.69 9.91
CA THR A 76 -2.09 2.63 10.76
C THR A 76 -3.24 1.91 10.05
N TYR A 77 -3.19 0.57 10.04
CA TYR A 77 -4.17 -0.29 9.36
C TYR A 77 -4.37 -0.02 7.86
N MET A 78 -3.45 0.69 7.19
CA MET A 78 -3.54 1.01 5.76
C MET A 78 -3.90 -0.19 4.87
N PHE A 79 -3.34 -1.37 5.15
CA PHE A 79 -3.57 -2.62 4.40
C PHE A 79 -4.26 -3.71 5.23
N ALA A 80 -4.91 -3.34 6.34
CA ALA A 80 -5.61 -4.31 7.18
C ALA A 80 -6.66 -5.07 6.35
N ASN A 81 -6.71 -6.40 6.44
CA ASN A 81 -7.61 -7.26 5.66
C ASN A 81 -7.50 -7.14 4.13
N ALA A 82 -6.44 -6.54 3.58
CA ALA A 82 -6.15 -6.59 2.14
C ALA A 82 -5.53 -7.96 1.77
N THR A 83 -6.31 -9.02 1.91
CA THR A 83 -5.79 -10.40 1.95
C THR A 83 -5.22 -10.91 0.64
N SER A 84 -5.60 -10.33 -0.50
CA SER A 84 -5.08 -10.73 -1.81
C SER A 84 -3.82 -9.98 -2.23
N LEU A 85 -3.34 -9.02 -1.41
CA LEU A 85 -2.23 -8.14 -1.78
C LEU A 85 -0.90 -8.91 -1.79
N ASP A 86 -0.34 -9.02 -2.98
CA ASP A 86 0.90 -9.75 -3.25
C ASP A 86 1.98 -8.87 -3.90
N THR A 87 1.59 -7.73 -4.48
CA THR A 87 2.49 -6.85 -5.22
C THR A 87 2.39 -5.40 -4.75
N LEU A 88 3.55 -4.80 -4.46
CA LEU A 88 3.70 -3.41 -4.05
C LEU A 88 4.79 -2.76 -4.88
N LYS A 89 4.48 -1.68 -5.62
CA LYS A 89 5.51 -0.86 -6.25
C LYS A 89 5.79 0.35 -5.38
N LEU A 90 7.05 0.46 -4.93
CA LEU A 90 7.49 1.41 -3.93
C LEU A 90 8.54 2.37 -4.51
N GLY A 91 8.48 3.62 -4.05
CA GLY A 91 9.31 4.73 -4.52
C GLY A 91 10.43 5.10 -3.57
N ALA A 92 11.40 5.86 -4.07
CA ALA A 92 12.55 6.28 -3.28
C ALA A 92 12.19 7.16 -2.07
N LYS A 93 11.03 7.84 -2.12
CA LYS A 93 10.50 8.69 -1.05
C LYS A 93 9.42 8.03 -0.19
N PHE A 94 9.07 6.78 -0.51
CA PHE A 94 8.07 6.04 0.24
C PHE A 94 8.72 5.42 1.48
N ARG A 95 8.13 5.65 2.64
CA ARG A 95 8.47 4.98 3.91
C ARG A 95 7.18 4.52 4.57
N PHE A 96 7.18 3.29 5.06
CA PHE A 96 6.10 2.82 5.92
C PHE A 96 6.13 3.58 7.25
N LYS A 97 4.95 3.89 7.79
CA LYS A 97 4.79 4.65 9.05
C LYS A 97 3.82 3.93 9.98
N GLY A 98 4.32 3.47 11.12
CA GLY A 98 3.52 2.74 12.11
C GLY A 98 3.07 1.35 11.62
N SER A 99 2.05 0.80 12.29
CA SER A 99 1.54 -0.55 12.01
C SER A 99 0.59 -0.54 10.82
N THR A 100 1.13 -0.78 9.62
CA THR A 100 0.38 -0.70 8.35
C THR A 100 -0.75 -1.72 8.23
N GLY A 101 -0.73 -2.78 9.04
CA GLY A 101 -1.69 -3.89 8.94
C GLY A 101 -1.45 -4.79 7.73
N LEU A 102 -0.30 -4.66 7.04
CA LEU A 102 0.10 -5.57 5.99
C LEU A 102 0.31 -6.97 6.60
N MET A 103 -0.51 -7.92 6.19
CA MET A 103 -0.54 -9.24 6.80
C MET A 103 0.72 -10.06 6.51
N GLU A 104 1.12 -10.92 7.43
CA GLU A 104 2.11 -11.96 7.15
C GLU A 104 1.49 -13.06 6.28
N LYS A 105 2.24 -13.57 5.30
CA LYS A 105 1.82 -14.72 4.49
C LYS A 105 2.98 -15.70 4.37
N ASN A 106 3.12 -16.57 5.36
CA ASN A 106 4.16 -17.60 5.45
C ASN A 106 3.62 -19.04 5.34
N ALA A 107 2.33 -19.19 5.01
CA ALA A 107 1.71 -20.46 4.70
C ALA A 107 1.65 -20.68 3.18
N THR A 108 1.57 -21.94 2.75
CA THR A 108 1.47 -22.34 1.34
C THR A 108 0.38 -21.53 0.61
N PRO A 109 0.66 -20.99 -0.60
CA PRO A 109 1.87 -21.18 -1.42
C PRO A 109 3.00 -20.19 -1.13
N TYR A 110 2.93 -19.35 -0.08
CA TYR A 110 3.89 -18.28 0.17
C TYR A 110 5.02 -18.69 1.12
N THR A 111 6.18 -18.06 0.97
CA THR A 111 7.33 -18.28 1.87
C THR A 111 7.41 -17.29 3.04
N GLY A 112 6.58 -16.24 3.05
CA GLY A 112 6.69 -15.09 3.95
C GLY A 112 7.57 -13.96 3.41
N LYS A 113 8.42 -14.26 2.42
CA LYS A 113 9.42 -13.30 1.93
C LYS A 113 8.85 -12.31 0.93
N TRP A 114 9.47 -11.14 0.89
CA TRP A 114 9.26 -10.11 -0.13
C TRP A 114 10.54 -9.89 -0.93
N LYS A 115 10.45 -9.92 -2.26
CA LYS A 115 11.59 -9.71 -3.15
C LYS A 115 11.33 -8.60 -4.15
N ASN A 116 12.34 -7.79 -4.42
CA ASN A 116 12.31 -6.81 -5.50
C ASN A 116 12.55 -7.52 -6.84
N THR A 117 11.74 -7.21 -7.85
CA THR A 117 11.83 -7.82 -9.18
C THR A 117 12.98 -7.29 -10.03
N GLN A 118 13.52 -6.12 -9.68
CA GLN A 118 14.62 -5.46 -10.37
C GLN A 118 15.98 -5.61 -9.66
N ASP A 119 15.98 -5.98 -8.38
CA ASP A 119 17.21 -6.17 -7.58
C ASP A 119 17.05 -7.38 -6.63
N GLU A 120 17.68 -8.50 -6.99
CA GLU A 120 17.60 -9.74 -6.21
C GLU A 120 18.23 -9.62 -4.81
N ALA A 121 19.13 -8.64 -4.59
CA ALA A 121 19.70 -8.37 -3.29
C ALA A 121 18.74 -7.56 -2.39
N ALA A 122 17.61 -7.07 -2.90
CA ALA A 122 16.52 -6.49 -2.09
C ALA A 122 15.50 -7.58 -1.75
N LEU A 123 15.81 -8.35 -0.70
CA LEU A 123 14.99 -9.43 -0.17
C LEU A 123 14.74 -9.18 1.33
N TYR A 124 13.51 -9.42 1.75
CA TYR A 124 13.09 -9.38 3.15
C TYR A 124 12.51 -10.74 3.54
N GLY A 125 12.92 -11.28 4.69
CA GLY A 125 12.56 -12.61 5.16
C GLY A 125 11.12 -12.73 5.66
N SER A 126 10.49 -11.60 5.99
CA SER A 126 9.11 -11.54 6.46
C SER A 126 8.44 -10.22 6.06
N THR A 127 7.13 -10.13 6.23
CA THR A 127 6.38 -8.89 6.07
C THR A 127 6.79 -7.86 7.13
N ALA A 128 7.09 -8.30 8.35
CA ALA A 128 7.59 -7.41 9.40
C ALA A 128 8.93 -6.78 9.02
N GLU A 129 9.89 -7.58 8.55
CA GLU A 129 11.19 -7.10 8.04
C GLU A 129 11.01 -6.17 6.84
N PHE A 130 10.09 -6.48 5.92
CA PHE A 130 9.81 -5.63 4.77
C PHE A 130 9.29 -4.25 5.18
N VAL A 131 8.29 -4.21 6.08
CA VAL A 131 7.67 -2.94 6.52
C VAL A 131 8.65 -2.09 7.34
N THR A 132 9.48 -2.72 8.18
CA THR A 132 10.42 -2.01 9.05
C THR A 132 11.75 -1.68 8.37
N GLY A 133 12.18 -2.51 7.42
CA GLY A 133 13.47 -2.41 6.75
C GLY A 133 13.44 -1.72 5.40
N TYR A 134 12.26 -1.42 4.82
CA TYR A 134 12.20 -0.64 3.59
C TYR A 134 12.53 0.85 3.84
N ASP A 135 13.68 1.26 3.34
CA ASP A 135 14.27 2.58 3.53
C ASP A 135 14.31 3.42 2.26
N GLY A 136 13.64 2.97 1.19
CA GLY A 136 13.59 3.63 -0.12
C GLY A 136 14.90 3.73 -0.90
N LEU A 137 16.00 3.11 -0.45
CA LEU A 137 17.24 3.10 -1.23
C LEU A 137 17.14 2.21 -2.47
N LYS A 138 16.25 1.21 -2.42
CA LYS A 138 15.99 0.26 -3.50
C LYS A 138 14.53 0.38 -3.97
N PRO A 139 14.15 1.46 -4.68
CA PRO A 139 12.81 1.55 -5.25
C PRO A 139 12.57 0.45 -6.28
N GLY A 140 11.31 0.07 -6.49
CA GLY A 140 10.97 -0.99 -7.42
C GLY A 140 9.69 -1.72 -7.06
N THR A 141 9.43 -2.81 -7.79
CA THR A 141 8.28 -3.67 -7.59
C THR A 141 8.68 -4.81 -6.66
N TYR A 142 8.01 -4.88 -5.51
CA TYR A 142 8.15 -5.93 -4.53
C TYR A 142 6.99 -6.91 -4.65
N ILE A 143 7.32 -8.20 -4.73
CA ILE A 143 6.35 -9.28 -4.79
C ILE A 143 6.57 -10.27 -3.66
N ARG A 144 5.48 -10.86 -3.17
CA ARG A 144 5.56 -12.01 -2.27
C ARG A 144 6.17 -13.20 -2.99
N GLU A 145 7.17 -13.81 -2.38
CA GLU A 145 7.76 -15.05 -2.87
C GLU A 145 6.81 -16.23 -2.63
N LYS A 146 6.70 -17.08 -3.66
CA LYS A 146 5.93 -18.32 -3.63
C LYS A 146 6.87 -19.52 -3.67
N LEU A 147 6.49 -20.60 -2.99
CA LEU A 147 7.13 -21.89 -3.09
C LEU A 147 7.03 -22.37 -4.55
N LYS A 148 8.15 -22.89 -5.08
CA LYS A 148 8.22 -23.46 -6.42
C LYS A 148 7.50 -24.80 -6.48
#